data_AF-A0A0K2B219-F1
#
_entry.id   AF-A0A0K2B219-F1
#
_cell.length_a   1.000
_cell.length_b   1.000
_cell.length_c   1.000
_cell.angle_alpha   90.00
_cell.angle_beta   90.00
_cell.angle_gamma   90.00
#
_symmetry.space_group_name_H-M   'P 1'
#
loop_
_entity.id
_entity.type
_entity.pdbx_description
1 polymer ?
#
loop_
_entity_poly.entity_id
_entity_poly.type
_entity_poly.pdbx_seq_one_letter_code
_entity_poly.pdbx_strand_id
1 'polypeptide(L)' 'MREAELEPVPVEGCAGCAELDKVRARARVVNDQATITDANVLLRRHPDGH' A
#
# COMPACT_ATOMS: atom_id res chain seq x y z
N MET A 1 3.83 2.86 21.57
CA MET A 1 3.80 1.83 20.53
C MET A 1 3.19 2.47 19.32
N ARG A 2 3.94 2.63 18.23
CA ARG A 2 3.48 3.37 17.05
C ARG A 2 2.56 2.43 16.29
N GLU A 3 1.29 2.79 16.30
CA GLU A 3 0.16 2.23 15.57
C GLU A 3 0.62 1.43 14.35
N ALA A 4 0.42 0.12 14.38
CA ALA A 4 0.25 -0.66 13.16
C ALA A 4 -1.10 -0.23 12.56
N GLU A 5 -1.13 1.02 12.09
CA GLU A 5 -2.30 1.69 11.54
C GLU A 5 -2.71 0.96 10.27
N LEU A 6 -3.53 -0.07 10.49
CA LEU A 6 -4.32 -0.85 9.54
C LEU A 6 -3.83 -0.66 8.11
N GLU A 7 -2.89 -1.53 7.72
CA GLU A 7 -2.43 -1.57 6.35
C GLU A 7 -3.65 -1.61 5.42
N PRO A 8 -3.77 -0.65 4.49
CA PRO A 8 -4.90 -0.64 3.58
C PRO A 8 -4.95 -1.98 2.87
N VAL A 9 -6.11 -2.64 2.96
CA VAL A 9 -6.34 -3.95 2.36
C VAL A 9 -6.59 -3.70 0.88
N PRO A 10 -5.79 -4.29 -0.02
CA PRO A 10 -6.02 -4.16 -1.45
C PRO A 10 -7.39 -4.75 -1.80
N VAL A 11 -8.22 -3.97 -2.50
CA VAL A 11 -9.54 -4.42 -2.96
C VAL A 11 -9.38 -5.42 -4.10
N GLU A 12 -9.95 -6.62 -3.95
CA GLU A 12 -9.96 -7.61 -5.02
C GLU A 12 -10.75 -7.10 -6.22
N GLY A 13 -10.10 -7.06 -7.39
CA GLY A 13 -10.69 -6.54 -8.63
C GLY A 13 -10.12 -5.20 -9.10
N CYS A 14 -9.32 -4.50 -8.28
CA CYS A 14 -8.60 -3.31 -8.73
C CYS A 14 -7.14 -3.63 -9.07
N ALA A 15 -6.78 -3.48 -10.34
CA ALA A 15 -5.41 -3.64 -10.81
C ALA A 15 -4.44 -2.65 -10.13
N GLY A 16 -4.89 -1.42 -9.83
CA GLY A 16 -4.09 -0.42 -9.12
C GLY A 16 -3.72 -0.85 -7.70
N CYS A 17 -4.68 -1.37 -6.94
CA CYS A 17 -4.43 -1.88 -5.59
C CYS A 17 -3.49 -3.09 -5.59
N ALA A 18 -3.65 -4.01 -6.54
CA ALA A 18 -2.80 -5.19 -6.66
C ALA A 18 -1.34 -4.84 -6.98
N GLU A 19 -1.10 -3.85 -7.85
CA GLU A 19 0.25 -3.38 -8.15
C GLU A 19 0.88 -2.65 -6.97
N LEU A 20 0.12 -1.83 -6.24
CA LEU A 20 0.61 -1.14 -5.04
C LEU A 20 0.98 -2.13 -3.92
N ASP A 21 0.24 -3.23 -3.76
CA ASP A 21 0.58 -4.28 -2.80
C ASP A 21 1.90 -4.99 -3.16
N LYS A 22 2.13 -5.28 -4.46
CA LYS A 22 3.40 -5.83 -4.94
C LYS A 22 4.56 -4.87 -4.71
N VAL A 23 4.36 -3.58 -4.99
CA VAL A 23 5.38 -2.53 -4.75
C VAL A 23 5.72 -2.45 -3.27
N ARG A 24 4.71 -2.46 -2.40
CA ARG A 24 4.87 -2.47 -0.94
C ARG A 24 5.63 -3.71 -0.46
N ALA A 25 5.28 -4.89 -0.97
CA ALA A 25 5.96 -6.15 -0.63
C ALA A 25 7.44 -6.11 -1.01
N ARG A 26 7.77 -5.62 -2.21
CA ARG A 26 9.17 -5.44 -2.63
C ARG A 26 9.89 -4.41 -1.75
N ALA A 27 9.25 -3.29 -1.44
CA ALA A 27 9.82 -2.24 -0.60
C ALA A 27 10.15 -2.75 0.82
N ARG A 28 9.36 -3.68 1.37
CA ARG A 28 9.68 -4.38 2.62
C ARG A 28 10.94 -5.22 2.54
N VAL A 29 11.15 -5.93 1.43
CA VAL A 29 12.35 -6.76 1.21
C VAL A 29 13.61 -5.88 1.20
N VAL A 30 13.54 -4.72 0.55
CA VAL A 30 14.68 -3.78 0.49
C VAL A 30 14.72 -2.78 1.65
N ASN A 31 13.77 -2.90 2.60
CA ASN A 31 13.60 -2.02 3.76
C ASN A 31 13.48 -0.52 3.41
N ASP A 32 12.86 -0.23 2.27
CA ASP A 32 12.56 1.13 1.82
C ASP A 32 11.23 1.60 2.43
N GLN A 33 11.34 2.26 3.58
CA GLN A 33 10.20 2.78 4.34
C GLN A 33 9.46 3.92 3.63
N ALA A 34 10.14 4.67 2.76
CA ALA A 34 9.52 5.76 2.01
C ALA A 34 8.52 5.18 0.98
N THR A 35 8.97 4.19 0.22
CA THR A 35 8.12 3.51 -0.76
C THR A 35 6.95 2.76 -0.10
N ILE A 36 7.16 2.15 1.08
CA ILE A 36 6.06 1.53 1.85
C ILE A 36 5.00 2.56 2.23
N THR A 37 5.43 3.74 2.69
CA THR A 37 4.53 4.82 3.10
C THR A 37 3.77 5.39 1.90
N ASP A 38 4.45 5.64 0.79
CA ASP A 38 3.84 6.13 -0.45
C ASP A 38 2.81 5.14 -1.01
N ALA A 39 3.10 3.84 -1.01
CA ALA A 39 2.15 2.82 -1.44
C ALA A 39 0.90 2.79 -0.56
N ASN A 40 1.04 2.93 0.76
CA ASN A 40 -0.09 3.02 1.69
C ASN A 40 -0.92 4.29 1.46
N VAL A 41 -0.28 5.43 1.18
CA VAL A 41 -0.96 6.69 0.85
C VAL A 41 -1.70 6.55 -0.48
N LEU A 42 -1.08 5.98 -1.51
CA LEU A 42 -1.70 5.77 -2.82
C LEU A 42 -2.89 4.82 -2.74
N LEU A 43 -2.80 3.76 -1.93
CA LEU A 43 -3.93 2.86 -1.65
C LEU A 43 -5.09 3.62 -0.99
N ARG A 44 -4.81 4.50 -0.02
CA ARG A 44 -5.85 5.30 0.67
C ARG A 44 -6.46 6.40 -0.21
N ARG A 45 -5.67 6.92 -1.16
CA ARG A 45 -6.07 8.05 -2.02
C ARG A 45 -6.50 7.60 -3.40
N HIS A 46 -6.67 6.30 -3.62
CA HIS A 46 -6.98 5.76 -4.92
C HIS A 46 -8.31 6.35 -5.41
N PRO A 47 -8.33 7.08 -6.53
CA PRO A 47 -9.50 7.85 -6.98
C PRO A 47 -10.76 7.03 -7.25
N ASP A 48 -10.67 5.69 -7.29
CA ASP A 48 -11.83 4.81 -7.44
C ASP A 48 -12.71 4.70 -6.17
N GLY A 49 -12.33 5.33 -5.05
CA GLY A 49 -13.25 5.49 -3.90
C GLY A 49 -13.71 4.17 -3.31
N HIS A 50 -12.77 3.26 -3.02
CA HIS A 50 -13.02 2.05 -2.26
C HIS A 50 -12.26 2.09 -0.92
#